data_AF-A0A3P7IMF8-F1
#
_entry.id   AF-A0A3P7IMF8-F1
#
_cell.length_a   1.000
_cell.length_b   1.000
_cell.length_c   1.000
_cell.angle_alpha   90.00
_cell.angle_beta   90.00
_cell.angle_gamma   90.00
#
_symmetry.space_group_name_H-M   'P 1'
#
loop_
_entity.id
_entity.type
_entity.pdbx_description
1 polymer ?
#
loop_
_entity_poly.entity_id
_entity_poly.type
_entity_poly.pdbx_seq_one_letter_code
_entity_poly.pdbx_strand_id
1 'polypeptide(L)'
;MRSFIQKSLFSLGNFVHANASSVIIMVLILYSICCYGLQFVRIETDIVKLWVAKGGRLDEELNFLSRIQATMNHNDSRGGNEIVRENGLGGGYQVVIQTPEFPGQNVLDRDPLLKHVDTMKEIANFSIQLHNV
;
A
#
# COMPACT_ATOMS: atom_id res chain seq x y z
N MET A 1 28.32 -43.54 0.71
CA MET A 1 27.57 -42.27 0.86
C MET A 1 26.99 -42.09 2.27
N ARG A 2 26.18 -43.02 2.81
CA ARG A 2 25.58 -42.92 4.16
C ARG A 2 26.59 -42.76 5.32
N SER A 3 27.67 -43.55 5.30
CA SER A 3 28.73 -43.48 6.33
C SER A 3 29.46 -42.12 6.37
N PHE A 4 29.61 -41.45 5.23
CA PHE A 4 30.27 -40.14 5.18
C PHE A 4 29.41 -39.03 5.79
N ILE A 5 28.12 -39.02 5.45
CA ILE A 5 27.13 -38.10 6.03
C ILE A 5 26.99 -38.34 7.54
N GLN A 6 26.95 -39.60 7.97
CA GLN A 6 26.84 -39.94 9.38
C GLN A 6 28.09 -39.52 10.18
N LYS A 7 29.30 -39.71 9.63
CA LYS A 7 30.54 -39.21 10.25
C LYS A 7 30.57 -37.69 10.31
N SER A 8 30.10 -37.00 9.26
CA SER A 8 30.07 -35.54 9.22
C SER A 8 29.06 -34.95 10.21
N LEU A 9 27.85 -35.52 10.30
CA LEU A 9 26.85 -35.13 11.30
C LEU A 9 27.32 -35.43 12.72
N PHE A 10 27.98 -36.56 12.95
CA PHE A 10 28.50 -36.92 14.28
C PHE A 10 29.63 -35.97 14.71
N SER A 11 30.55 -35.64 13.80
CA SER A 11 31.61 -34.66 14.06
C SER A 11 31.04 -33.26 14.33
N LEU A 12 30.02 -32.84 13.57
CA LEU A 12 29.34 -31.57 13.77
C LEU A 12 28.59 -31.55 15.11
N GLY A 13 27.90 -32.63 15.46
CA GLY A 13 27.21 -32.78 16.73
C GLY A 13 28.16 -32.75 17.93
N ASN A 14 29.33 -33.39 17.83
CA ASN A 14 30.33 -33.36 18.89
C ASN A 14 30.95 -31.95 19.06
N PHE A 15 31.15 -31.21 17.96
CA PHE A 15 31.60 -29.82 17.98
C PHE A 15 30.57 -28.89 18.65
N VAL A 16 29.29 -29.08 18.29
CA VAL A 16 28.17 -28.34 18.91
C VAL A 16 28.05 -28.70 20.39
N HIS A 17 28.23 -29.95 20.79
CA HIS A 17 28.16 -30.36 22.19
C HIS A 17 29.33 -29.79 23.02
N ALA A 18 30.56 -29.81 22.49
CA ALA A 18 31.74 -29.27 23.16
C ALA A 18 31.68 -27.75 23.38
N ASN A 19 30.98 -27.01 22.51
CA ASN A 19 30.84 -25.56 22.58
C ASN A 19 29.35 -25.12 22.55
N ALA A 20 28.49 -25.84 23.27
CA ALA A 20 27.03 -25.67 23.19
C ALA A 20 26.56 -24.24 23.48
N SER A 21 27.14 -23.60 24.50
CA SER A 21 26.82 -22.21 24.86
C SER A 21 27.19 -21.21 23.76
N SER A 22 28.37 -21.37 23.15
CA SER A 22 28.84 -20.48 22.08
C SER A 22 27.98 -20.59 20.81
N VAL A 23 27.58 -21.83 20.44
CA VAL A 23 26.71 -22.06 19.28
C VAL A 23 25.33 -21.44 19.49
N ILE A 24 24.74 -21.59 20.68
CA ILE A 24 23.44 -20.99 21.00
C ILE A 24 23.52 -19.46 20.93
N ILE A 25 24.56 -18.85 21.51
CA ILE A 25 24.76 -17.40 21.47
C ILE A 25 24.92 -16.91 20.03
N MET A 26 25.70 -17.62 19.21
CA MET A 26 25.89 -17.27 17.79
C MET A 26 24.56 -17.28 17.02
N VAL A 27 23.72 -18.30 17.20
CA VAL A 27 22.42 -18.39 16.55
C VAL A 27 21.47 -17.30 17.03
N LEU A 28 21.46 -16.99 18.32
CA LEU A 28 20.65 -15.90 18.89
C LEU A 28 21.06 -14.53 18.36
N ILE A 29 22.37 -14.27 18.23
CA ILE A 29 22.89 -13.03 17.63
C ILE A 29 22.47 -12.94 16.17
N LEU A 30 22.65 -14.01 15.39
CA LEU A 30 22.24 -14.04 13.98
C LEU A 30 20.74 -13.79 13.82
N TYR A 31 19.92 -14.46 14.64
CA TYR A 31 18.47 -14.28 14.65
C TYR A 31 18.08 -12.85 15.02
N SER A 32 18.73 -12.26 16.01
CA SER A 32 18.47 -10.88 16.45
C SER A 32 18.83 -9.85 15.37
N ILE A 33 19.92 -10.06 14.63
CA ILE A 33 20.30 -9.23 13.47
C ILE A 33 19.22 -9.33 12.38
N CYS A 34 18.71 -10.53 12.10
CA CYS A 34 17.59 -10.70 11.17
C CYS A 34 16.33 -9.99 11.65
N CYS A 35 15.98 -10.07 12.94
CA CYS A 35 14.85 -9.36 13.53
C CYS A 35 15.00 -7.84 13.46
N TYR A 36 16.21 -7.31 13.66
CA TYR A 36 16.48 -5.88 13.50
C TYR A 36 16.21 -5.41 12.05
N GLY A 37 16.47 -6.28 11.07
CA GLY A 37 16.15 -6.03 9.66
C GLY A 37 14.67 -5.78 9.38
N LEU A 38 13.75 -6.30 10.21
CA LEU A 38 12.30 -6.08 10.04
C LEU A 38 11.90 -4.62 10.26
N GLN A 39 12.68 -3.82 10.99
CA GLN A 39 12.40 -2.39 11.14
C GLN A 39 12.45 -1.65 9.79
N PHE A 40 13.24 -2.16 8.84
CA PHE A 40 13.35 -1.59 7.49
C PHE A 40 12.24 -2.08 6.56
N VAL A 41 11.25 -2.83 7.07
CA VAL A 41 10.12 -3.26 6.27
C VAL A 41 9.26 -2.04 5.92
N ARG A 42 9.26 -1.70 4.63
CA ARG A 42 8.38 -0.67 4.10
C ARG A 42 7.06 -1.31 3.71
N ILE A 43 6.00 -0.95 4.42
CA ILE A 43 4.65 -1.39 4.07
C ILE A 43 4.21 -0.58 2.85
N GLU A 44 4.01 -1.26 1.73
CA GLU A 44 3.44 -0.68 0.53
C GLU A 44 1.92 -0.62 0.70
N THR A 45 1.37 0.58 0.90
CA THR A 45 -0.07 0.81 1.09
C THR A 45 -0.81 1.06 -0.23
N ASP A 46 -0.09 1.11 -1.36
CA ASP A 46 -0.68 1.34 -2.67
C ASP A 46 -1.41 0.08 -3.15
N ILE A 47 -2.74 0.17 -3.18
CA ILE A 47 -3.63 -0.89 -3.67
C ILE A 47 -3.29 -1.29 -5.12
N VAL A 48 -2.90 -0.36 -5.98
CA VAL A 48 -2.63 -0.64 -7.39
C VAL A 48 -1.40 -1.52 -7.50
N LYS A 49 -0.35 -1.20 -6.74
CA LYS A 49 0.88 -1.98 -6.70
C LYS A 49 0.70 -3.37 -6.09
N LEU A 50 -0.24 -3.53 -5.16
CA LEU A 50 -0.54 -4.81 -4.53
C LEU A 50 -1.34 -5.75 -5.46
N TRP A 51 -2.31 -5.22 -6.19
CA TRP A 51 -3.25 -6.02 -7.00
C TRP A 51 -2.84 -6.19 -8.47
N VAL A 52 -1.98 -5.31 -9.00
CA VAL A 52 -1.47 -5.42 -10.37
C VAL A 52 -0.23 -6.31 -10.40
N ALA A 53 -0.28 -7.35 -11.24
CA ALA A 53 0.86 -8.23 -11.46
C ALA A 53 2.03 -7.47 -12.12
N LYS A 54 3.22 -7.57 -11.51
CA LYS A 54 4.46 -7.00 -12.05
C LYS A 54 4.83 -7.66 -13.38
N GLY A 55 5.13 -6.86 -14.40
CA GLY A 55 5.51 -7.34 -15.74
C GLY A 55 4.35 -7.77 -16.65
N GLY A 56 3.10 -7.48 -16.29
CA GLY A 56 1.95 -7.61 -17.19
C GLY A 56 1.76 -6.36 -18.07
N ARG A 57 0.92 -6.46 -19.10
CA ARG A 57 0.60 -5.32 -20.01
C ARG A 57 0.11 -4.09 -19.25
N LEU A 58 -0.71 -4.29 -18.21
CA LEU A 58 -1.25 -3.20 -17.40
C LEU A 58 -0.17 -2.46 -16.58
N ASP A 59 0.87 -3.16 -16.12
CA ASP A 59 2.01 -2.55 -15.41
C ASP A 59 2.84 -1.68 -16.36
N GLU A 60 2.98 -2.10 -17.62
CA GLU A 60 3.65 -1.31 -18.68
C GLU A 60 2.85 -0.04 -19.03
N GLU A 61 1.53 -0.16 -19.21
CA GLU A 61 0.65 0.98 -19.47
C GLU A 61 0.67 2.00 -18.31
N LEU A 62 0.60 1.52 -17.05
CA LEU A 62 0.67 2.38 -15.86
C LEU A 62 2.04 3.08 -15.72
N ASN A 63 3.13 2.36 -15.99
CA ASN A 63 4.48 2.93 -15.96
C ASN A 63 4.65 4.03 -17.03
N PHE A 64 4.13 3.78 -18.24
CA PHE A 64 4.14 4.76 -19.32
C PHE A 64 3.36 6.03 -18.95
N LEU A 65 2.15 5.90 -18.41
CA LEU A 65 1.34 7.05 -17.96
C LEU A 65 2.04 7.84 -16.85
N SER A 66 2.64 7.15 -15.86
CA SER A 66 3.41 7.78 -14.79
C SER A 66 4.59 8.59 -15.32
N ARG A 67 5.35 8.04 -16.29
CA ARG A 67 6.49 8.72 -16.91
C ARG A 67 6.09 9.94 -17.72
N ILE A 68 5.00 9.87 -18.49
CA ILE A 68 4.47 11.01 -19.24
C ILE A 68 4.03 12.11 -18.27
N GLN A 69 3.30 11.75 -17.21
CA GLN A 69 2.83 12.72 -16.22
C GLN A 69 4.01 13.43 -15.52
N ALA A 70 5.06 12.69 -15.13
CA ALA A 70 6.27 13.29 -14.56
C ALA A 70 6.96 14.27 -15.53
N THR A 71 6.93 13.97 -16.83
CA THR A 71 7.51 14.84 -17.88
C THR A 71 6.66 16.09 -18.11
N MET A 72 5.33 15.98 -18.08
CA MET A 72 4.41 17.11 -18.21
C MET A 72 4.50 18.07 -17.01
N ASN A 73 4.55 17.55 -15.78
CA ASN A 73 4.71 18.37 -14.58
C ASN A 73 6.04 19.14 -14.56
N HIS A 74 7.10 18.64 -15.20
CA HIS A 74 8.37 19.35 -15.25
C HIS A 74 8.33 20.57 -16.20
N ASN A 75 7.47 20.55 -17.22
CA ASN A 75 7.29 21.66 -18.17
C ASN A 75 6.22 22.67 -17.75
N ASP A 76 5.31 22.32 -16.84
CA ASP A 76 4.25 23.20 -16.37
C ASP A 76 4.64 23.94 -15.08
N SER A 77 5.49 24.95 -15.20
CA SER A 77 5.65 25.99 -14.16
C SER A 77 4.52 27.04 -14.19
N ARG A 78 3.35 26.74 -14.79
CA ARG A 78 2.26 27.69 -14.98
C ARG A 78 0.87 27.08 -14.73
N GLY A 79 0.59 26.81 -13.45
CA GLY A 79 -0.72 27.17 -12.87
C GLY A 79 -1.91 26.27 -13.21
N GLY A 80 -1.71 24.98 -13.46
CA GLY A 80 -2.79 24.00 -13.41
C GLY A 80 -3.04 23.51 -11.98
N ASN A 81 -4.27 23.64 -11.47
CA ASN A 81 -4.71 23.06 -10.20
C ASN A 81 -4.14 21.64 -10.03
N GLU A 82 -3.31 21.42 -9.01
CA GLU A 82 -2.82 20.10 -8.62
C GLU A 82 -4.03 19.24 -8.27
N ILE A 83 -4.54 18.48 -9.24
CA ILE A 83 -5.40 17.35 -8.95
C ILE A 83 -4.51 16.39 -8.17
N VAL A 84 -4.73 16.28 -6.88
CA VAL A 84 -4.11 15.29 -5.98
C VAL A 84 -4.43 13.91 -6.57
N ARG A 85 -3.57 13.43 -7.46
CA ARG A 85 -3.72 12.18 -8.22
C ARG A 85 -2.83 11.16 -7.55
N GLU A 86 -3.29 10.66 -6.42
CA GLU A 86 -2.50 9.81 -5.52
C GLU A 86 -1.96 8.53 -6.20
N ASN A 87 -2.63 7.94 -7.20
CA ASN A 87 -2.21 6.61 -7.71
C ASN A 87 -2.42 6.39 -9.23
N GLY A 88 -2.32 7.42 -10.07
CA GLY A 88 -2.45 7.26 -11.54
C GLY A 88 -3.87 6.87 -12.05
N LEU A 89 -4.82 6.63 -11.13
CA LEU A 89 -6.20 6.25 -11.40
C LEU A 89 -7.20 7.42 -11.32
N GLY A 90 -6.72 8.67 -11.22
CA GLY A 90 -7.60 9.85 -11.22
C GLY A 90 -8.31 10.13 -9.88
N GLY A 91 -7.59 10.03 -8.77
CA GLY A 91 -8.10 10.19 -7.39
C GLY A 91 -8.62 11.58 -6.97
N GLY A 92 -8.96 12.46 -7.91
CA GLY A 92 -9.52 13.78 -7.59
C GLY A 92 -11.04 13.80 -7.44
N TYR A 93 -11.73 12.69 -7.75
CA TYR A 93 -13.19 12.65 -7.79
C TYR A 93 -13.74 11.74 -6.69
N GLN A 94 -14.46 12.34 -5.74
CA GLN A 94 -15.20 11.62 -4.72
C GLN A 94 -16.64 11.39 -5.19
N VAL A 95 -17.16 10.17 -4.99
CA VAL A 95 -18.51 9.78 -5.40
C VAL A 95 -19.39 9.63 -4.15
N VAL A 96 -20.60 10.18 -4.21
CA VAL A 96 -21.63 10.04 -3.16
C VAL A 96 -22.83 9.32 -3.76
N ILE A 97 -23.28 8.24 -3.13
CA ILE A 97 -24.42 7.42 -3.60
C ILE A 97 -25.50 7.44 -2.52
N GLN A 98 -26.72 7.85 -2.90
CA GLN A 98 -27.88 7.77 -2.02
C GLN A 98 -28.67 6.49 -2.31
N THR A 99 -28.99 5.75 -1.25
CA THR A 99 -29.82 4.54 -1.30
C THR A 99 -31.18 4.82 -0.65
N PRO A 100 -32.24 4.10 -1.05
CA PRO A 100 -33.56 4.25 -0.44
C PRO A 100 -33.54 3.81 1.03
N GLU A 101 -34.30 4.49 1.88
CA GLU A 101 -34.37 4.18 3.32
C GLU A 101 -35.22 2.93 3.58
N PHE A 102 -36.21 2.68 2.70
CA PHE A 102 -37.08 1.52 2.78
C PHE A 102 -37.07 0.71 1.47
N PRO A 103 -37.19 -0.63 1.55
CA PRO A 103 -37.29 -1.47 0.37
C PRO A 103 -38.55 -1.10 -0.44
N GLY A 104 -38.37 -0.73 -1.71
CA GLY A 104 -39.45 -0.32 -2.61
C GLY A 104 -39.74 1.18 -2.67
N GLN A 105 -39.02 2.00 -1.91
CA GLN A 105 -39.12 3.47 -2.01
C GLN A 105 -38.49 3.98 -3.32
N ASN A 106 -39.18 4.89 -4.01
CA ASN A 106 -38.64 5.55 -5.20
C ASN A 106 -37.68 6.68 -4.81
N VAL A 107 -36.42 6.56 -5.18
CA VAL A 107 -35.36 7.56 -4.90
C VAL A 107 -35.49 8.80 -5.80
N LEU A 108 -36.26 8.71 -6.90
CA LEU A 108 -36.51 9.82 -7.83
C LEU A 108 -37.67 10.73 -7.38
N ASP A 109 -38.23 10.50 -6.19
CA ASP A 109 -39.23 11.38 -5.63
C ASP A 109 -38.62 12.70 -5.13
N ARG A 110 -39.44 13.73 -4.94
CA ARG A 110 -39.01 15.08 -4.56
C ARG A 110 -38.22 15.08 -3.26
N ASP A 111 -38.71 14.41 -2.22
CA ASP A 111 -38.11 14.48 -0.88
C ASP A 111 -36.72 13.82 -0.82
N PRO A 112 -36.52 12.60 -1.36
CA PRO A 112 -35.18 12.00 -1.47
C PRO A 112 -34.19 12.83 -2.28
N LEU A 113 -34.62 13.43 -3.40
CA LEU A 113 -33.76 14.27 -4.23
C LEU A 113 -33.36 15.56 -3.52
N LEU A 114 -34.30 16.18 -2.79
CA LEU A 114 -33.99 17.38 -2.01
C LEU A 114 -32.94 17.08 -0.93
N LYS A 115 -33.09 15.95 -0.24
CA LYS A 115 -32.11 15.45 0.75
C LYS A 115 -30.72 15.23 0.12
N HIS A 116 -30.65 14.72 -1.11
CA HIS A 116 -29.39 14.58 -1.85
C HIS A 116 -28.72 15.94 -2.09
N VAL A 117 -29.49 16.91 -2.58
CA VAL A 117 -28.99 18.26 -2.92
C VAL A 117 -28.50 18.98 -1.66
N ASP A 118 -29.25 18.91 -0.56
CA ASP A 118 -28.85 19.50 0.70
C ASP A 118 -27.54 18.89 1.23
N THR A 119 -27.42 17.56 1.15
CA THR A 119 -26.18 16.85 1.52
C THR A 119 -25.01 17.30 0.64
N MET A 120 -25.21 17.38 -0.68
CA MET A 120 -24.18 17.82 -1.62
C MET A 120 -23.77 19.27 -1.38
N LYS A 121 -24.71 20.14 -1.02
CA LYS A 121 -24.46 21.54 -0.67
C LYS A 121 -23.67 21.66 0.62
N GLU A 122 -23.95 20.83 1.63
CA GLU A 122 -23.19 20.78 2.87
C GLU A 122 -21.75 20.33 2.62
N ILE A 123 -21.55 19.26 1.83
CA ILE A 123 -20.23 18.77 1.43
C ILE A 123 -19.44 19.84 0.67
N ALA A 124 -20.09 20.55 -0.26
CA ALA A 124 -19.45 21.61 -1.05
C ALA A 124 -18.98 22.81 -0.20
N ASN A 125 -19.65 23.08 0.91
CA ASN A 125 -19.28 24.14 1.85
C ASN A 125 -18.29 23.67 2.92
N PHE A 126 -17.94 22.38 2.96
CA PHE A 126 -17.01 21.84 3.93
C PHE A 126 -15.58 22.34 3.63
N SER A 127 -14.99 23.06 4.58
CA SER A 127 -13.62 23.56 4.47
C SER A 127 -12.87 23.25 5.76
N ILE A 128 -11.74 22.55 5.63
CA ILE A 128 -10.88 22.19 6.75
C ILE A 128 -9.71 23.18 6.78
N GLN A 129 -9.57 23.92 7.89
CA GLN A 129 -8.35 24.71 8.12
C GLN A 129 -7.24 23.78 8.59
N LEU A 130 -6.35 23.40 7.67
CA LEU A 130 -5.14 22.67 8.01
C LEU A 130 -4.18 23.64 8.71
N HIS A 131 -4.07 23.57 10.04
CA HIS A 131 -3.01 24.27 10.75
C HIS A 131 -1.70 23.51 10.53
N ASN A 132 -0.72 24.19 9.94
CA ASN A 132 0.61 23.66 9.70
C ASN A 132 1.25 23.27 11.04
N VAL A 133 1.65 22.00 11.17
CA VAL A 133 2.59 21.52 12.19
C VAL A 133 4.01 21.73 11.67
#